data_AF-A0A429B1U7-F1
#
_entry.id   AF-A0A429B1U7-F1
#
_cell.length_a   1.000
_cell.length_b   1.000
_cell.length_c   1.000
_cell.angle_alpha   90.00
_cell.angle_beta   90.00
_cell.angle_gamma   90.00
#
_symmetry.space_group_name_H-M   'P 1'
#
loop_
_entity.id
_entity.type
_entity.pdbx_description
1 polymer ?
#
loop_
_entity_poly.entity_id
_entity_poly.type
_entity_poly.pdbx_seq_one_letter_code
_entity_poly.pdbx_strand_id
1 'polypeptide(L)'
;MQTLQVRMRLSGLDLEVAGVRLNTGNVDLNTTLAVGNDPMRLAAKIAAWGSQHAFIEGPDRAWAADIIEQGLAAGLYRKQLTSRVGPDGPERTVELGWKDVLALLRERDDEPVWDGWYELPAAEKWTRAMAGLRERRAWARLGPDTLAEVTFHLPVTVYDLLADDREERIRRAAAP
;
A
#
# COMPACT_ATOMS: atom_id res chain seq x y z
N MET A 1 32.63 28.94 6.54
CA MET A 1 31.23 28.45 6.49
C MET A 1 31.00 27.98 5.06
N GLN A 2 30.89 26.67 4.81
CA GLN A 2 30.57 26.17 3.47
C GLN A 2 29.06 26.29 3.25
N THR A 3 28.64 27.05 2.24
CA THR A 3 27.25 27.13 1.84
C THR A 3 26.86 25.81 1.17
N LEU A 4 26.10 24.96 1.87
CA LEU A 4 25.52 23.76 1.28
C LEU A 4 24.58 24.20 0.13
N GLN A 5 24.98 23.97 -1.12
CA GLN A 5 24.09 24.18 -2.25
C GLN A 5 23.06 23.05 -2.29
N VAL A 6 21.83 23.38 -1.90
CA VAL A 6 20.68 22.48 -2.09
C VAL A 6 20.45 22.28 -3.59
N ARG A 7 20.88 21.13 -4.12
CA ARG A 7 20.50 20.67 -5.46
C ARG A 7 19.25 19.80 -5.36
N MET A 8 18.09 20.45 -5.32
CA MET A 8 16.83 19.73 -5.54
C MET A 8 16.78 19.29 -7.02
N ARG A 9 17.21 18.06 -7.28
CA ARG A 9 17.12 17.46 -8.62
C ARG A 9 15.89 16.56 -8.68
N LEU A 10 14.87 17.01 -9.39
CA LEU A 10 13.75 16.14 -9.77
C LEU A 10 14.17 15.37 -11.04
N SER A 11 14.21 14.04 -10.98
CA SER A 11 14.39 13.20 -12.16
C SER A 11 13.59 11.91 -12.03
N GLY A 12 12.48 11.81 -12.77
CA GLY A 12 11.52 10.73 -12.58
C GLY A 12 10.86 10.83 -11.20
N LEU A 13 10.85 9.72 -10.46
CA LEU A 13 10.24 9.59 -9.14
C LEU A 13 11.20 9.85 -7.97
N ASP A 14 12.35 10.49 -8.20
CA ASP A 14 13.37 10.66 -7.16
C ASP A 14 13.70 12.13 -6.86
N LEU A 15 14.03 12.36 -5.59
CA LEU A 15 14.37 13.63 -4.95
C LEU A 15 15.63 13.44 -4.09
N GLU A 16 16.60 14.34 -4.16
CA GLU A 16 17.78 14.33 -3.28
C GLU A 16 17.70 15.45 -2.22
N VAL A 17 17.86 15.11 -0.94
CA VAL A 17 17.93 16.07 0.17
C VAL A 17 19.03 15.66 1.14
N ALA A 18 19.92 16.60 1.50
CA ALA A 18 21.06 16.35 2.39
C ALA A 18 21.97 15.16 1.97
N GLY A 19 22.05 14.87 0.66
CA GLY A 19 22.79 13.72 0.11
C GLY A 19 22.05 12.37 0.19
N VAL A 20 20.82 12.35 0.73
CA VAL A 20 19.95 11.17 0.76
C VAL A 20 19.02 11.20 -0.44
N ARG A 21 18.97 10.11 -1.21
CA ARG A 21 18.01 9.92 -2.31
C ARG A 21 16.71 9.35 -1.76
N LEU A 22 15.63 10.08 -1.97
CA LEU A 22 14.27 9.72 -1.60
C LEU A 22 13.48 9.40 -2.87
N ASN A 23 12.59 8.41 -2.80
CA ASN A 23 11.60 8.17 -3.83
C ASN A 23 10.31 8.92 -3.47
N THR A 24 9.82 9.79 -4.36
CA THR A 24 8.66 10.66 -4.11
C THR A 24 7.39 9.84 -3.92
N GLY A 25 7.22 8.73 -4.65
CA GLY A 25 6.08 7.82 -4.45
C GLY A 25 6.04 7.24 -3.03
N ASN A 26 7.19 6.83 -2.49
CA ASN A 26 7.28 6.38 -1.10
C ASN A 26 6.94 7.50 -0.10
N VAL A 27 7.37 8.74 -0.37
CA VAL A 27 7.04 9.91 0.49
C VAL A 27 5.54 10.23 0.46
N ASP A 28 4.90 10.18 -0.71
CA ASP A 28 3.46 10.39 -0.87
C ASP A 28 2.66 9.30 -0.14
N LEU A 29 3.07 8.04 -0.27
CA LEU A 29 2.47 6.91 0.41
C LEU A 29 2.65 7.00 1.94
N ASN A 30 3.86 7.28 2.42
CA ASN A 30 4.15 7.49 3.85
C ASN A 30 3.33 8.65 4.44
N THR A 31 3.20 9.74 3.70
CA THR A 31 2.34 10.87 4.08
C THR A 31 0.88 10.42 4.19
N THR A 32 0.40 9.64 3.23
CA THR A 32 -0.95 9.09 3.23
C THR A 32 -1.20 8.16 4.44
N LEU A 33 -0.20 7.39 4.87
CA LEU A 33 -0.29 6.59 6.10
C LEU A 33 -0.38 7.46 7.36
N ALA A 34 0.46 8.50 7.45
CA ALA A 34 0.55 9.39 8.61
C ALA A 34 -0.74 10.18 8.85
N VAL A 35 -1.35 10.77 7.81
CA VAL A 35 -2.51 11.69 7.96
C VAL A 35 -3.81 11.25 7.30
N GLY A 36 -3.80 10.17 6.51
CA GLY A 36 -5.01 9.63 5.89
C GLY A 36 -5.96 8.99 6.89
N ASN A 37 -7.24 8.92 6.54
CA ASN A 37 -8.20 8.04 7.20
C ASN A 37 -7.98 6.59 6.74
N ASP A 38 -8.63 5.63 7.41
CA ASP A 38 -8.37 4.20 7.17
C ASP A 38 -8.58 3.75 5.72
N PRO A 39 -9.60 4.23 4.95
CA PRO A 39 -9.68 3.98 3.52
C PRO A 39 -8.47 4.52 2.72
N MET A 40 -7.97 5.72 3.04
CA MET A 40 -6.76 6.23 2.38
C MET A 40 -5.52 5.41 2.73
N ARG A 41 -5.39 4.99 3.99
CA ARG A 41 -4.28 4.13 4.44
C ARG A 41 -4.30 2.77 3.75
N LEU A 42 -5.48 2.15 3.67
CA LEU A 42 -5.66 0.86 3.02
C LEU A 42 -5.36 0.96 1.52
N ALA A 43 -5.84 2.01 0.84
CA ALA A 43 -5.49 2.27 -0.56
C ALA A 43 -3.99 2.47 -0.77
N ALA A 44 -3.28 3.18 0.12
CA ALA A 44 -1.83 3.34 0.05
C ALA A 44 -1.10 1.99 0.18
N LYS A 45 -1.47 1.16 1.17
CA LYS A 45 -0.88 -0.18 1.33
C LYS A 45 -1.22 -1.11 0.15
N ILE A 46 -2.43 -1.08 -0.39
CA ILE A 46 -2.80 -1.86 -1.59
C ILE A 46 -2.00 -1.39 -2.82
N ALA A 47 -1.84 -0.07 -3.02
CA ALA A 47 -1.07 0.47 -4.15
C ALA A 47 0.41 0.09 -4.10
N ALA A 48 1.00 0.04 -2.89
CA ALA A 48 2.40 -0.29 -2.68
C ALA A 48 2.70 -1.79 -2.66
N TRP A 49 1.83 -2.59 -2.02
CA TRP A 49 2.09 -4.02 -1.73
C TRP A 49 1.15 -4.99 -2.44
N GLY A 50 0.14 -4.52 -3.17
CA GLY A 50 -0.77 -5.38 -3.94
C GLY A 50 -0.06 -6.21 -5.01
N SER A 51 1.07 -5.72 -5.53
CA SER A 51 1.99 -6.47 -6.41
C SER A 51 3.05 -7.30 -5.67
N GLN A 52 3.13 -7.19 -4.34
CA GLN A 52 4.14 -7.82 -3.48
C GLN A 52 3.56 -8.81 -2.47
N HIS A 53 2.35 -9.32 -2.71
CA HIS A 53 1.64 -10.29 -1.85
C HIS A 53 1.31 -9.76 -0.44
N ALA A 54 0.73 -8.56 -0.36
CA ALA A 54 0.00 -8.14 0.84
C ALA A 54 -1.08 -9.17 1.21
N PHE A 55 -1.31 -9.37 2.51
CA PHE A 55 -2.31 -10.33 3.00
C PHE A 55 -3.11 -9.77 4.17
N ILE A 56 -4.35 -10.24 4.31
CA ILE A 56 -5.24 -9.97 5.43
C ILE A 56 -5.44 -11.29 6.17
N GLU A 57 -5.25 -11.30 7.49
CA GLU A 57 -5.53 -12.48 8.31
C GLU A 57 -7.03 -12.73 8.41
N GLY A 58 -7.44 -13.99 8.60
CA GLY A 58 -8.84 -14.39 8.68
C GLY A 58 -9.72 -13.49 9.56
N PRO A 59 -9.36 -13.30 10.86
CA PRO A 59 -10.08 -12.41 11.78
C PRO A 59 -10.16 -10.94 11.33
N ASP A 60 -9.23 -10.47 10.50
CA ASP A 60 -9.14 -9.09 10.02
C ASP A 60 -9.96 -8.87 8.72
N ARG A 61 -10.51 -9.91 8.07
CA ARG A 61 -11.22 -9.80 6.78
C ARG A 61 -12.47 -8.93 6.86
N ALA A 62 -13.27 -9.08 7.92
CA ALA A 62 -14.46 -8.26 8.15
C ALA A 62 -14.09 -6.77 8.34
N TRP A 63 -13.04 -6.50 9.11
CA TRP A 63 -12.49 -5.15 9.31
C TRP A 63 -12.02 -4.52 7.98
N ALA A 64 -11.33 -5.29 7.14
CA ALA A 64 -10.90 -4.81 5.82
C ALA A 64 -12.10 -4.49 4.91
N ALA A 65 -13.16 -5.30 4.95
CA ALA A 65 -14.41 -5.04 4.23
C ALA A 65 -15.11 -3.77 4.74
N ASP A 66 -15.17 -3.53 6.05
CA ASP A 66 -15.73 -2.29 6.64
C ASP A 66 -15.00 -1.04 6.11
N ILE A 67 -13.66 -1.09 5.99
CA ILE A 67 -12.85 0.01 5.45
C ILE A 67 -13.12 0.22 3.95
N ILE A 68 -13.28 -0.86 3.18
CA ILE A 68 -13.61 -0.78 1.75
C ILE A 68 -15.00 -0.15 1.55
N GLU A 69 -15.99 -0.54 2.35
CA GLU A 69 -17.33 0.05 2.34
C GLU A 69 -17.29 1.55 2.69
N GLN A 70 -16.52 1.95 3.71
CA GLN A 70 -16.28 3.37 4.03
C GLN A 70 -15.66 4.13 2.86
N GLY A 71 -14.64 3.57 2.19
CA GLY A 71 -14.00 4.18 1.02
C GLY A 71 -14.95 4.36 -0.18
N LEU A 72 -15.84 3.39 -0.40
CA LEU A 72 -16.87 3.42 -1.44
C LEU A 72 -18.04 4.37 -1.10
N ALA A 73 -18.39 4.51 0.17
CA ALA A 73 -19.41 5.45 0.65
C ALA A 73 -18.90 6.90 0.57
N ALA A 74 -17.66 7.15 0.98
CA ALA A 74 -17.00 8.46 0.92
C ALA A 74 -16.58 8.90 -0.50
N GLY A 75 -16.72 8.04 -1.51
CA GLY A 75 -16.30 8.32 -2.90
C GLY A 75 -14.79 8.30 -3.13
N LEU A 76 -14.01 7.87 -2.14
CA LEU A 76 -12.55 7.72 -2.23
C LEU A 76 -12.17 6.60 -3.20
N TYR A 77 -12.97 5.53 -3.23
CA TYR A 77 -12.75 4.39 -4.12
C TYR A 77 -13.66 4.49 -5.35
N ARG A 78 -13.06 4.40 -6.54
CA ARG A 78 -13.82 4.38 -7.80
C ARG A 78 -14.67 3.12 -7.87
N LYS A 79 -15.94 3.27 -8.21
CA LYS A 79 -16.87 2.14 -8.46
C LYS A 79 -16.80 1.64 -9.91
N GLN A 80 -16.32 2.49 -10.81
CA GLN A 80 -16.25 2.22 -12.25
C GLN A 80 -14.94 2.78 -12.82
N LEU A 81 -14.46 2.17 -13.90
CA LEU A 81 -13.36 2.69 -14.70
C LEU A 81 -13.81 2.84 -16.15
N THR A 82 -13.76 4.07 -16.66
CA THR A 82 -13.91 4.37 -18.07
C THR A 82 -12.53 4.36 -18.73
N SER A 83 -12.40 3.62 -19.83
CA SER A 83 -11.16 3.49 -20.58
C SER A 83 -11.40 3.49 -22.09
N ARG A 84 -10.39 3.88 -22.85
CA ARG A 84 -10.38 3.80 -24.31
C ARG A 84 -9.13 3.05 -24.76
N VAL A 85 -9.30 2.09 -25.67
CA VAL A 85 -8.19 1.31 -26.23
C VAL A 85 -7.76 1.94 -27.55
N GLY A 86 -6.68 2.71 -27.51
CA GLY A 86 -6.19 3.50 -28.66
C GLY A 86 -6.88 4.86 -28.82
N PRO A 87 -6.38 5.76 -29.70
CA PRO A 87 -6.91 7.12 -29.85
C PRO A 87 -8.38 7.16 -30.28
N ASP A 88 -8.71 6.34 -31.29
CA ASP A 88 -10.01 6.28 -31.96
C ASP A 88 -10.86 5.08 -31.49
N GLY A 89 -10.42 4.38 -30.44
CA GLY A 89 -11.14 3.25 -29.88
C GLY A 89 -12.51 3.65 -29.28
N PRO A 90 -13.47 2.73 -29.21
CA PRO A 90 -14.69 2.97 -28.46
C PRO A 90 -14.37 3.10 -26.97
N GLU A 91 -15.05 4.04 -26.32
CA GLU A 91 -15.02 4.20 -24.87
C GLU A 91 -15.78 3.06 -24.19
N ARG A 92 -15.21 2.50 -23.11
CA ARG A 92 -15.80 1.41 -22.35
C ARG A 92 -15.74 1.71 -20.86
N THR A 93 -16.89 1.68 -20.20
CA THR A 93 -16.99 1.76 -18.74
C THR A 93 -17.20 0.35 -18.18
N VAL A 94 -16.37 -0.06 -17.23
CA VAL A 94 -16.51 -1.31 -16.48
C VAL A 94 -16.78 -1.01 -15.01
N GLU A 95 -17.65 -1.80 -14.37
CA GLU A 95 -17.74 -1.80 -12.91
C GLU A 95 -16.47 -2.44 -12.32
N LEU A 96 -15.92 -1.85 -11.26
CA LEU A 96 -14.80 -2.45 -10.54
C LEU A 96 -15.37 -3.45 -9.54
N GLY A 97 -14.78 -4.65 -9.46
CA GLY A 97 -15.26 -5.82 -8.70
C GLY A 97 -15.25 -5.69 -7.18
N TRP A 98 -15.48 -4.49 -6.64
CA TRP A 98 -15.57 -4.24 -5.20
C TRP A 98 -16.68 -5.03 -4.53
N LYS A 99 -17.81 -5.28 -5.23
CA LYS A 99 -18.87 -6.16 -4.73
C LYS A 99 -18.34 -7.58 -4.51
N ASP A 100 -17.56 -8.09 -5.45
CA ASP A 100 -17.00 -9.45 -5.40
C ASP A 100 -15.89 -9.54 -4.33
N VAL A 101 -15.08 -8.49 -4.18
CA VAL A 101 -14.07 -8.38 -3.11
C VAL A 101 -14.73 -8.30 -1.72
N LEU A 102 -15.80 -7.51 -1.57
CA LEU A 102 -16.56 -7.43 -0.32
C LEU A 102 -17.26 -8.75 0.00
N ALA A 103 -17.88 -9.40 -1.00
CA ALA A 103 -18.44 -10.73 -0.83
C ALA A 103 -17.35 -11.72 -0.36
N LEU A 104 -16.21 -11.82 -1.07
CA LEU A 104 -15.10 -12.70 -0.71
C LEU A 104 -14.57 -12.48 0.72
N LEU A 105 -14.42 -11.22 1.15
CA LEU A 105 -13.96 -10.88 2.50
C LEU A 105 -15.00 -11.17 3.60
N ARG A 106 -16.28 -11.29 3.25
CA ARG A 106 -17.38 -11.58 4.19
C ARG A 106 -17.83 -13.04 4.17
N GLU A 107 -17.67 -13.73 3.04
CA GLU A 107 -18.25 -15.04 2.77
C GLU A 107 -17.45 -16.19 3.38
N ARG A 108 -16.10 -16.11 3.40
CA ARG A 108 -15.24 -17.23 3.80
C ARG A 108 -13.99 -16.85 4.60
N ASP A 109 -13.65 -17.71 5.54
CA ASP A 109 -12.44 -17.65 6.39
C ASP A 109 -11.48 -18.84 6.13
N ASP A 110 -11.77 -19.69 5.12
CA ASP A 110 -11.28 -21.08 5.11
C ASP A 110 -10.62 -21.62 3.82
N GLU A 111 -10.64 -20.93 2.65
CA GLU A 111 -10.09 -21.49 1.39
C GLU A 111 -9.23 -20.54 0.49
N PRO A 112 -8.13 -21.04 -0.14
CA PRO A 112 -7.28 -20.30 -1.10
C PRO A 112 -7.31 -20.83 -2.57
N VAL A 113 -6.71 -20.05 -3.49
CA VAL A 113 -6.76 -20.22 -4.96
C VAL A 113 -5.44 -20.74 -5.60
N TRP A 114 -5.55 -21.21 -6.85
CA TRP A 114 -4.57 -21.87 -7.77
C TRP A 114 -3.35 -20.98 -8.17
N ASP A 115 -2.16 -21.43 -8.62
CA ASP A 115 -1.64 -22.73 -9.14
C ASP A 115 -0.44 -23.32 -8.31
N GLY A 116 0.15 -24.47 -8.71
CA GLY A 116 1.47 -25.02 -8.35
C GLY A 116 1.59 -26.14 -7.29
N TRP A 117 0.52 -26.47 -6.56
CA TRP A 117 0.65 -26.88 -5.14
C TRP A 117 0.27 -28.36 -4.86
N TYR A 118 0.00 -29.17 -5.90
CA TYR A 118 -1.33 -29.82 -5.93
C TYR A 118 -1.69 -31.00 -5.04
N GLU A 119 -0.75 -31.74 -4.50
CA GLU A 119 -1.09 -32.99 -3.80
C GLU A 119 -1.49 -32.80 -2.33
N LEU A 120 -1.16 -31.65 -1.72
CA LEU A 120 -1.51 -31.36 -0.33
C LEU A 120 -2.99 -30.92 -0.15
N PRO A 121 -3.63 -31.13 1.00
CA PRO A 121 -4.95 -30.57 1.30
C PRO A 121 -4.95 -29.04 1.37
N ALA A 122 -6.05 -28.37 0.96
CA ALA A 122 -6.17 -26.91 0.89
C ALA A 122 -5.85 -26.17 2.21
N ALA A 123 -6.15 -26.78 3.36
CA ALA A 123 -5.84 -26.22 4.68
C ALA A 123 -4.34 -26.30 5.04
N GLU A 124 -3.67 -27.42 4.74
CA GLU A 124 -2.23 -27.57 4.94
C GLU A 124 -1.45 -26.62 4.00
N LYS A 125 -1.95 -26.51 2.77
CA LYS A 125 -1.52 -25.55 1.75
C LYS A 125 -1.58 -24.11 2.24
N TRP A 126 -2.73 -23.65 2.75
CA TRP A 126 -2.89 -22.33 3.36
C TRP A 126 -1.91 -22.12 4.51
N THR A 127 -1.83 -23.09 5.43
CA THR A 127 -0.97 -23.03 6.62
C THR A 127 0.50 -22.81 6.27
N ARG A 128 1.05 -23.57 5.32
CA ARG A 128 2.45 -23.45 4.89
C ARG A 128 2.72 -22.14 4.16
N ALA A 129 1.81 -21.67 3.30
CA ALA A 129 1.94 -20.40 2.59
C ALA A 129 1.92 -19.20 3.57
N MET A 130 0.95 -19.19 4.48
CA MET A 130 0.82 -18.14 5.50
C MET A 130 1.96 -18.16 6.50
N ALA A 131 2.48 -19.34 6.89
CA ALA A 131 3.69 -19.43 7.71
C ALA A 131 4.89 -18.75 7.04
N GLY A 132 5.13 -19.02 5.75
CA GLY A 132 6.21 -18.39 4.99
C GLY A 132 6.02 -16.88 4.77
N LEU A 133 4.78 -16.41 4.59
CA LEU A 133 4.47 -14.98 4.51
C LEU A 133 4.69 -14.28 5.86
N ARG A 134 4.20 -14.85 6.96
CA ARG A 134 4.42 -14.31 8.33
C ARG A 134 5.90 -14.28 8.69
N GLU A 135 6.66 -15.33 8.39
CA GLU A 135 8.10 -15.41 8.65
C GLU A 135 8.88 -14.33 7.88
N ARG A 136 8.63 -14.20 6.57
CA ARG A 136 9.51 -13.43 5.66
C ARG A 136 9.01 -12.03 5.35
N ARG A 137 7.72 -11.78 5.56
CA ARG A 137 6.99 -10.56 5.20
C ARG A 137 5.92 -10.21 6.23
N ALA A 138 6.21 -10.35 7.53
CA ALA A 138 5.32 -9.87 8.60
C ALA A 138 4.83 -8.42 8.37
N TRP A 139 5.73 -7.57 7.86
CA TRP A 139 5.44 -6.18 7.47
C TRP A 139 4.37 -6.02 6.38
N ALA A 140 4.11 -7.04 5.56
CA ALA A 140 3.11 -7.00 4.48
C ALA A 140 1.68 -7.37 4.94
N ARG A 141 1.50 -7.68 6.24
CA ARG A 141 0.16 -7.86 6.82
C ARG A 141 -0.63 -6.54 6.76
N LEU A 142 -1.90 -6.66 6.41
CA LEU A 142 -2.90 -5.61 6.53
C LEU A 142 -3.81 -5.98 7.71
N GLY A 143 -3.67 -5.25 8.82
CA GLY A 143 -4.46 -5.42 10.04
C GLY A 143 -4.64 -4.09 10.78
N PRO A 144 -5.55 -4.01 11.77
CA PRO A 144 -5.86 -2.77 12.50
C PRO A 144 -4.67 -2.18 13.26
N ASP A 145 -3.77 -3.04 13.72
CA ASP A 145 -2.51 -2.72 14.38
C ASP A 145 -1.45 -2.14 13.43
N THR A 146 -1.38 -2.66 12.21
CA THR A 146 -0.34 -2.33 11.22
C THR A 146 -0.75 -1.23 10.24
N LEU A 147 -2.05 -0.92 10.08
CA LEU A 147 -2.55 -0.09 8.97
C LEU A 147 -1.91 1.31 8.89
N ALA A 148 -1.60 1.93 10.03
CA ALA A 148 -1.05 3.28 10.10
C ALA A 148 0.50 3.34 10.14
N GLU A 149 1.19 2.21 10.17
CA GLU A 149 2.66 2.15 10.28
C GLU A 149 3.34 2.71 9.02
N VAL A 150 4.14 3.78 9.18
CA VAL A 150 4.88 4.42 8.08
C VAL A 150 6.05 3.54 7.65
N THR A 151 5.89 2.80 6.54
CA THR A 151 6.74 1.63 6.22
C THR A 151 7.38 1.63 4.82
N PHE A 152 7.24 2.67 4.00
CA PHE A 152 7.77 2.66 2.63
C PHE A 152 9.21 3.15 2.56
N HIS A 153 10.14 2.20 2.70
CA HIS A 153 11.59 2.39 2.68
C HIS A 153 12.07 3.28 3.85
N LEU A 154 12.34 4.57 3.63
CA LEU A 154 12.66 5.50 4.71
C LEU A 154 11.36 6.12 5.23
N PRO A 155 11.14 6.23 6.57
CA PRO A 155 9.90 6.74 7.15
C PRO A 155 9.83 8.27 7.08
N VAL A 156 9.86 8.82 5.86
CA VAL A 156 9.88 10.25 5.55
C VAL A 156 8.53 10.63 4.92
N THR A 157 7.92 11.69 5.45
CA THR A 157 6.68 12.29 4.92
C THR A 157 6.96 13.65 4.27
N VAL A 158 5.96 14.22 3.57
CA VAL A 158 6.06 15.58 3.04
C VAL A 158 6.25 16.62 4.16
N TYR A 159 5.73 16.36 5.37
CA TYR A 159 5.90 17.25 6.52
C TYR A 159 7.37 17.32 6.97
N ASP A 160 8.11 16.20 6.86
CA ASP A 160 9.54 16.18 7.15
C ASP A 160 10.34 16.93 6.08
N LEU A 161 9.88 16.95 4.83
CA LEU A 161 10.48 17.76 3.76
C LEU A 161 10.22 19.27 3.92
N LEU A 162 9.09 19.64 4.52
CA LEU A 162 8.68 21.03 4.74
C LEU A 162 9.19 21.63 6.06
N ALA A 163 9.77 20.82 6.93
CA ALA A 163 10.29 21.26 8.23
C ALA A 163 11.56 22.13 8.11
N ASP A 164 11.77 23.02 9.08
CA ASP A 164 13.01 23.81 9.20
C ASP A 164 14.23 22.92 9.41
N ASP A 165 14.07 21.83 10.18
CA ASP A 165 15.09 20.81 10.47
C ASP A 165 15.09 19.62 9.48
N ARG A 166 14.46 19.76 8.30
CA ARG A 166 14.28 18.68 7.30
C ARG A 166 15.54 17.84 7.03
N GLU A 167 16.71 18.47 6.91
CA GLU A 167 17.95 17.76 6.62
C GLU A 167 18.37 16.83 7.76
N GLU A 168 18.14 17.25 9.01
CA GLU A 168 18.43 16.44 10.20
C GLU A 168 17.43 15.28 10.30
N ARG A 169 16.15 15.54 10.04
CA ARG A 169 15.11 14.49 9.99
C ARG A 169 15.44 13.41 8.96
N ILE A 170 15.82 13.82 7.76
CA ILE A 170 16.13 12.90 6.65
C ILE A 170 17.43 12.14 6.90
N ARG A 171 18.47 12.80 7.43
CA ARG A 171 19.72 12.12 7.84
C ARG A 171 19.48 11.11 8.97
N ARG A 172 18.63 11.45 9.96
CA ARG A 172 18.21 10.54 11.03
C ARG A 172 17.37 9.37 10.53
N ALA A 173 16.45 9.61 9.59
CA ALA A 173 15.63 8.56 8.98
C ALA A 173 16.44 7.58 8.10
N ALA A 174 17.58 8.03 7.56
CA ALA A 174 18.51 7.24 6.76
C ALA A 174 19.68 6.64 7.58
N ALA A 175 19.71 6.83 8.90
CA ALA A 175 20.69 6.20 9.78
C ALA A 175 20.37 4.70 9.95
N PRO A 176 21.39 3.82 10.09
CA PRO A 176 21.22 2.39 10.29
C PRO A 176 20.72 2.02 11.71
#